data_AF-A0A3P7KPS4-F1
#
_entry.id   AF-A0A3P7KPS4-F1
#
_cell.length_a   1.000
_cell.length_b   1.000
_cell.length_c   1.000
_cell.angle_alpha   90.00
_cell.angle_beta   90.00
_cell.angle_gamma   90.00
#
_symmetry.space_group_name_H-M   'P 1'
#
loop_
_entity.id
_entity.type
_entity.pdbx_description
1 polymer ?
#
loop_
_entity_poly.entity_id
_entity_poly.type
_entity_poly.pdbx_seq_one_letter_code
_entity_poly.pdbx_strand_id
1 'polypeptide(L)'
;MPKEPQYTFTPPRSARFAIENREAMAELQGGTNLSTYCAEYSLNEFLEQATNFHFLLYLMTNHLVQFSEAEMHKLCFAVSTQNREMAIEWARETLDWQQLVALSHEQGHAAASATTWSCKHCTFENNEQRPDCAMCGLPANA
;
A
#
# COMPACT_ATOMS: atom_id res chain seq x y z
N MET A 1 27.69 2.10 -10.85
CA MET A 1 27.06 1.00 -10.09
C MET A 1 28.14 0.07 -9.56
N PRO A 2 27.93 -0.63 -8.42
CA PRO A 2 28.88 -1.59 -7.91
C PRO A 2 29.17 -2.69 -8.94
N LYS A 3 30.40 -3.21 -8.96
CA LYS A 3 30.74 -4.35 -9.83
C LYS A 3 29.95 -5.61 -9.45
N GLU A 4 29.74 -5.80 -8.15
CA GLU A 4 28.88 -6.82 -7.57
C GLU A 4 27.83 -6.12 -6.70
N PRO A 5 26.59 -5.98 -7.18
CA PRO A 5 25.57 -5.28 -6.41
C PRO A 5 25.08 -6.17 -5.25
N GLN A 6 25.20 -5.65 -4.03
CA GLN A 6 24.54 -6.19 -2.85
C GLN A 6 23.34 -5.30 -2.54
N TYR A 7 22.15 -5.79 -2.87
CA TYR A 7 20.92 -5.03 -2.68
C TYR A 7 20.38 -5.26 -1.27
N THR A 8 20.19 -4.16 -0.52
CA THR A 8 19.38 -4.20 0.69
C THR A 8 17.91 -4.33 0.35
N PHE A 9 17.42 -3.58 -0.64
CA PHE A 9 16.02 -3.62 -1.09
C PHE A 9 15.91 -4.40 -2.40
N THR A 10 15.10 -5.46 -2.38
CA THR A 10 14.93 -6.36 -3.53
C THR A 10 13.65 -5.98 -4.28
N PRO A 11 13.59 -6.14 -5.62
CA PRO A 11 12.35 -5.91 -6.36
C PRO A 11 11.21 -6.79 -5.84
N PRO A 12 9.98 -6.26 -5.69
CA PRO A 12 8.82 -7.05 -5.26
C PRO A 12 8.48 -8.14 -6.28
N ARG A 13 7.87 -9.23 -5.80
CA ARG A 13 7.50 -10.39 -6.64
C ARG A 13 6.33 -10.09 -7.58
N SER A 14 5.24 -9.52 -7.07
CA SER A 14 3.99 -9.31 -7.81
C SER A 14 3.37 -7.93 -7.49
N ALA A 15 2.91 -7.68 -6.27
CA ALA A 15 2.37 -6.40 -5.85
C ALA A 15 3.49 -5.47 -5.43
N ARG A 16 3.47 -4.27 -6.01
CA ARG A 16 4.35 -3.17 -5.63
C ARG A 16 3.62 -2.33 -4.61
N PHE A 17 4.28 -2.04 -3.48
CA PHE A 17 3.81 -0.98 -2.61
C PHE A 17 3.94 0.36 -3.36
N ALA A 18 2.90 1.21 -3.29
CA ALA A 18 2.86 2.46 -4.05
C ALA A 18 3.98 3.41 -3.61
N ILE A 19 4.54 4.16 -4.56
CA ILE A 19 5.55 5.18 -4.28
C ILE A 19 4.84 6.44 -3.79
N GLU A 20 5.41 7.11 -2.78
CA GLU A 20 4.88 8.35 -2.22
C GLU A 20 4.78 9.48 -3.25
N ASN A 21 3.85 10.41 -3.04
CA ASN A 21 3.63 11.59 -3.89
C ASN A 21 3.23 11.27 -5.34
N ARG A 22 2.52 10.17 -5.57
CA ARG A 22 2.03 9.76 -6.89
C ARG A 22 0.51 9.65 -6.99
N GLU A 23 -0.21 10.38 -6.14
CA GLU A 23 -1.68 10.45 -6.17
C GLU A 23 -2.22 10.89 -7.53
N ALA A 24 -1.54 11.85 -8.19
CA ALA A 24 -1.89 12.32 -9.53
C ALA A 24 -1.75 11.23 -10.62
N MET A 25 -1.04 10.14 -10.33
CA MET A 25 -0.89 8.96 -11.20
C MET A 25 -1.78 7.78 -10.73
N ALA A 26 -2.72 8.03 -9.81
CA ALA A 26 -3.55 7.01 -9.17
C ALA A 26 -2.76 5.95 -8.37
N GLU A 27 -1.52 6.24 -7.96
CA GLU A 27 -0.75 5.42 -7.03
C GLU A 27 -0.94 5.98 -5.60
N LEU A 28 -1.89 5.41 -4.85
CA LEU A 28 -2.20 5.81 -3.47
C LEU A 28 -1.59 4.81 -2.47
N GLN A 29 -0.93 5.31 -1.43
CA GLN A 29 -0.46 4.50 -0.32
C GLN A 29 -1.57 4.29 0.73
N GLY A 30 -1.57 3.14 1.41
CA GLY A 30 -2.60 2.80 2.40
C GLY A 30 -3.82 2.09 1.80
N GLY A 31 -4.90 1.94 2.59
CA GLY A 31 -6.16 1.35 2.15
C GLY A 31 -6.00 0.02 1.38
N THR A 32 -6.55 -0.02 0.16
CA THR A 32 -6.45 -1.17 -0.76
C THR A 32 -5.01 -1.50 -1.18
N ASN A 33 -4.13 -0.51 -1.33
CA ASN A 33 -2.74 -0.75 -1.68
C ASN A 33 -2.02 -1.51 -0.56
N LEU A 34 -2.20 -1.06 0.69
CA LEU A 34 -1.61 -1.71 1.86
C LEU A 34 -2.21 -3.11 2.07
N SER A 35 -3.52 -3.27 2.01
CA SER A 35 -4.16 -4.58 2.24
C SER A 35 -3.78 -5.61 1.17
N THR A 36 -3.74 -5.21 -0.11
CA THR A 36 -3.28 -6.06 -1.21
C THR A 36 -1.81 -6.42 -1.05
N TYR A 37 -0.97 -5.44 -0.68
CA TYR A 37 0.45 -5.66 -0.45
C TYR A 37 0.70 -6.64 0.70
N CYS A 38 -0.02 -6.49 1.82
CA CYS A 38 0.08 -7.40 2.97
C CYS A 38 -0.38 -8.82 2.63
N ALA A 39 -1.41 -8.98 1.79
CA ALA A 39 -1.94 -10.29 1.43
C ALA A 39 -0.97 -11.16 0.62
N GLU A 40 0.07 -10.58 0.01
CA GLU A 40 1.07 -11.34 -0.75
C GLU A 40 2.11 -12.08 0.11
N TYR A 41 2.21 -11.74 1.40
CA TYR A 41 3.26 -12.25 2.26
C TYR A 41 2.65 -13.03 3.43
N SER A 42 3.19 -14.21 3.68
CA SER A 42 2.96 -14.86 4.97
C SER A 42 3.78 -14.16 6.06
N LEU A 43 3.44 -14.40 7.34
CA LEU A 43 4.22 -13.87 8.45
C LEU A 43 5.70 -14.29 8.39
N ASN A 44 6.00 -15.49 7.89
CA ASN A 44 7.39 -15.96 7.73
C ASN A 44 8.15 -15.22 6.63
N GLU A 45 7.45 -14.52 5.75
CA GLU A 45 7.98 -13.69 4.67
C GLU A 45 7.93 -12.19 5.00
N PHE A 46 7.69 -11.84 6.27
CA PHE A 46 7.59 -10.44 6.70
C PHE A 46 8.90 -9.67 6.50
N LEU A 47 10.07 -10.32 6.60
CA LEU A 47 11.34 -9.67 6.28
C LEU A 47 11.35 -9.20 4.82
N GLU A 48 10.94 -10.06 3.89
CA GLU A 48 10.83 -9.76 2.47
C GLU A 48 9.83 -8.63 2.21
N GLN A 49 8.69 -8.64 2.91
CA GLN A 49 7.70 -7.57 2.86
C GLN A 49 8.27 -6.22 3.34
N ALA A 50 8.95 -6.23 4.48
CA ALA A 50 9.54 -5.06 5.11
C ALA A 50 10.79 -4.55 4.37
N THR A 51 11.41 -5.40 3.55
CA THR A 51 12.55 -5.08 2.69
C THR A 51 12.10 -4.28 1.45
N ASN A 52 11.32 -3.24 1.68
CA ASN A 52 10.83 -2.29 0.71
C ASN A 52 10.88 -0.88 1.31
N PHE A 53 11.66 0.01 0.70
CA PHE A 53 11.87 1.36 1.22
C PHE A 53 10.58 2.18 1.33
N HIS A 54 9.71 2.13 0.32
CA HIS A 54 8.46 2.90 0.30
C HIS A 54 7.48 2.42 1.36
N PHE A 55 7.48 1.11 1.62
CA PHE A 55 6.71 0.54 2.71
C PHE A 55 7.24 1.00 4.08
N LEU A 56 8.55 0.93 4.33
CA LEU A 56 9.15 1.44 5.58
C LEU A 56 8.90 2.94 5.78
N LEU A 57 9.01 3.73 4.71
CA LEU A 57 8.71 5.16 4.75
C LEU A 57 7.25 5.40 5.12
N TYR A 58 6.32 4.66 4.51
CA TYR A 58 4.91 4.75 4.83
C TYR A 58 4.62 4.41 6.30
N LEU A 59 5.25 3.38 6.86
CA LEU A 59 5.11 3.09 8.30
C LEU A 59 5.50 4.31 9.15
N MET A 60 6.54 5.05 8.77
CA MET A 60 6.94 6.26 9.50
C MET A 60 6.04 7.48 9.27
N THR A 61 5.43 7.62 8.08
CA THR A 61 4.80 8.88 7.66
C THR A 61 3.28 8.82 7.55
N ASN A 62 2.67 7.64 7.63
CA ASN A 62 1.21 7.52 7.58
C ASN A 62 0.55 8.27 8.75
N HIS A 63 -0.67 8.76 8.54
CA HIS A 63 -1.43 9.53 9.53
C HIS A 63 -2.46 8.68 10.29
N LEU A 64 -2.50 7.36 10.05
CA LEU A 64 -3.49 6.46 10.63
C LEU A 64 -3.00 5.89 11.96
N VAL A 65 -1.75 5.45 11.99
CA VAL A 65 -1.09 4.87 13.16
C VAL A 65 0.35 5.38 13.21
N GLN A 66 0.74 5.91 14.38
CA GLN A 66 2.07 6.44 14.61
C GLN A 66 2.94 5.40 15.30
N PHE A 67 3.98 4.92 14.62
CA PHE A 67 4.97 4.04 15.21
C PHE A 67 5.99 4.85 16.00
N SER A 68 6.40 4.35 17.16
CA SER A 68 7.48 4.95 17.92
C SER A 68 8.83 4.80 17.21
N GLU A 69 9.77 5.69 17.53
CA GLU A 69 11.15 5.60 17.02
C GLU A 69 11.81 4.27 17.38
N ALA A 70 11.52 3.72 18.56
CA ALA A 70 12.06 2.45 19.01
C ALA A 70 11.54 1.26 18.16
N GLU A 71 10.25 1.26 17.83
CA GLU A 71 9.66 0.23 16.97
C GLU A 71 10.24 0.32 15.56
N MET A 72 10.31 1.51 14.98
CA MET A 72 10.87 1.70 13.63
C MET A 72 12.35 1.36 13.58
N HIS A 73 13.12 1.70 14.62
CA HIS A 73 14.52 1.34 14.72
C HIS A 73 14.72 -0.18 14.79
N LYS A 74 13.92 -0.91 15.59
CA LYS A 74 13.97 -2.39 15.67
C LYS A 74 13.71 -3.02 14.28
N LEU A 75 12.70 -2.52 13.54
CA LEU A 75 12.39 -3.02 12.20
C LEU A 75 13.50 -2.71 11.18
N CYS A 76 13.96 -1.45 11.12
CA CYS A 76 15.02 -1.04 10.22
C CYS A 76 16.33 -1.79 10.50
N PHE A 77 16.64 -2.07 11.77
CA PHE A 77 17.78 -2.89 12.14
C PHE A 77 17.61 -4.32 11.62
N ALA A 78 16.45 -4.95 11.78
CA ALA A 78 16.16 -6.28 11.25
C ALA A 78 16.33 -6.33 9.71
N VAL A 79 15.81 -5.33 8.99
CA VAL A 79 15.96 -5.23 7.52
C VAL A 79 17.42 -5.03 7.12
N SER A 80 18.14 -4.09 7.74
CA SER A 80 19.53 -3.80 7.39
C SER A 80 20.49 -4.97 7.67
N THR A 81 20.19 -5.78 8.69
CA THR A 81 20.98 -6.97 9.07
C THR A 81 20.44 -8.27 8.46
N GLN A 82 19.37 -8.20 7.66
CA GLN A 82 18.68 -9.35 7.08
C GLN A 82 18.27 -10.40 8.13
N ASN A 83 17.87 -9.94 9.32
CA ASN A 83 17.46 -10.79 10.43
C ASN A 83 15.96 -11.09 10.38
N ARG A 84 15.61 -12.28 9.86
CA ARG A 84 14.22 -12.71 9.69
C ARG A 84 13.49 -12.94 11.00
N GLU A 85 14.13 -13.54 11.98
CA GLU A 85 13.50 -13.83 13.28
C GLU A 85 13.07 -12.54 13.97
N MET A 86 13.95 -11.54 13.98
CA MET A 86 13.66 -10.23 14.56
C MET A 86 12.52 -9.51 13.81
N ALA A 87 12.47 -9.62 12.48
CA ALA A 87 11.39 -9.03 11.69
C ALA A 87 10.05 -9.70 11.98
N ILE A 88 10.02 -11.03 12.09
CA ILE A 88 8.82 -11.81 12.46
C ILE A 88 8.35 -11.43 13.87
N GLU A 89 9.28 -11.33 14.82
CA GLU A 89 9.00 -10.94 16.20
C GLU A 89 8.39 -9.54 16.26
N TRP A 90 8.98 -8.57 15.55
CA TRP A 90 8.43 -7.22 15.42
C TRP A 90 6.98 -7.24 14.92
N ALA A 91 6.71 -7.97 13.82
CA ALA A 91 5.36 -8.06 13.27
C ALA A 91 4.35 -8.72 14.22
N ARG A 92 4.80 -9.61 15.11
CA ARG A 92 3.94 -10.25 16.11
C ARG A 92 3.67 -9.36 17.32
N GLU A 93 4.66 -8.59 17.78
CA GLU A 93 4.61 -7.87 19.04
C GLU A 93 4.15 -6.41 18.91
N THR A 94 4.34 -5.81 17.74
CA THR A 94 3.99 -4.40 17.50
C THR A 94 2.48 -4.25 17.32
N LEU A 95 1.79 -3.74 18.35
CA LEU A 95 0.35 -3.51 18.34
C LEU A 95 -0.06 -2.48 17.26
N ASP A 96 0.76 -1.45 17.05
CA ASP A 96 0.52 -0.43 16.04
C ASP A 96 0.50 -1.00 14.62
N TRP A 97 1.33 -2.03 14.35
CA TRP A 97 1.30 -2.76 13.09
C TRP A 97 -0.01 -3.53 12.93
N GLN A 98 -0.44 -4.25 13.97
CA GLN A 98 -1.71 -4.98 13.95
C GLN A 98 -2.90 -4.04 13.74
N GLN A 99 -2.90 -2.88 14.41
CA GLN A 99 -3.92 -1.85 14.26
C GLN A 99 -3.93 -1.26 12.84
N LEU A 100 -2.77 -0.94 12.28
CA LEU A 100 -2.65 -0.40 10.93
C LEU A 100 -3.21 -1.39 9.88
N VAL A 101 -2.86 -2.67 9.99
CA VAL A 101 -3.39 -3.71 9.09
C VAL A 101 -4.91 -3.81 9.22
N ALA A 102 -5.46 -3.80 10.43
CA ALA A 102 -6.91 -3.83 10.64
C ALA A 102 -7.63 -2.64 9.98
N LEU A 103 -7.13 -1.42 10.20
CA LEU A 103 -7.68 -0.20 9.59
C LEU A 103 -7.60 -0.23 8.04
N SER A 104 -6.54 -0.82 7.49
CA SER A 104 -6.38 -0.95 6.04
C SER A 104 -7.45 -1.82 5.39
N HIS A 105 -7.91 -2.86 6.10
CA HIS A 105 -9.00 -3.71 5.64
C HIS A 105 -10.34 -2.97 5.64
N GLU A 106 -10.59 -2.09 6.62
CA GLU A 106 -11.80 -1.27 6.67
C GLU A 106 -11.82 -0.23 5.53
N GLN A 107 -10.70 0.48 5.33
CA GLN A 107 -10.56 1.46 4.24
C GLN A 107 -10.60 0.80 2.85
N GLY A 108 -10.10 -0.43 2.73
CA GLY A 108 -10.08 -1.19 1.49
C GLY A 108 -11.47 -1.46 0.91
N HIS A 109 -12.48 -1.62 1.77
CA HIS A 109 -13.87 -1.82 1.34
C HIS A 109 -14.51 -0.54 0.78
N ALA A 110 -14.08 0.64 1.21
CA ALA A 110 -14.63 1.92 0.74
C ALA A 110 -14.09 2.33 -0.64
N ALA A 111 -12.84 2.00 -0.95
CA ALA A 111 -12.18 2.41 -2.21
C ALA A 111 -12.44 1.46 -3.39
N ALA A 112 -12.85 0.21 -3.14
CA ALA A 112 -13.09 -0.79 -4.20
C ALA A 112 -14.35 -0.55 -5.06
N SER A 113 -15.13 0.50 -4.79
CA SER A 113 -16.43 0.76 -5.45
C SER A 113 -16.50 2.06 -6.26
N ALA A 114 -15.37 2.48 -6.83
CA ALA A 114 -15.31 3.66 -7.69
C ALA A 114 -14.66 3.34 -9.04
N THR A 115 -15.17 2.35 -9.76
CA THR A 115 -14.82 2.24 -11.18
C THR A 115 -15.40 3.46 -11.88
N THR A 116 -14.60 4.14 -12.69
CA THR A 116 -15.06 5.29 -13.46
C THR A 116 -15.35 4.90 -14.90
N TRP A 117 -16.27 5.61 -15.56
CA TRP A 117 -16.57 5.44 -16.97
C TRP A 117 -16.61 6.78 -17.70
N SER A 118 -15.97 6.85 -18.87
CA SER A 118 -15.97 8.05 -19.70
C SER A 118 -17.21 8.09 -20.60
N CYS A 119 -17.94 9.22 -20.57
CA CYS A 119 -19.12 9.40 -21.41
C CYS A 119 -18.74 9.49 -22.89
N LYS A 120 -19.35 8.63 -23.73
CA LYS A 120 -19.12 8.61 -25.19
C LYS A 120 -19.60 9.88 -25.90
N HIS A 121 -20.51 10.64 -25.28
CA HIS A 121 -21.07 11.85 -25.87
C HIS A 121 -20.32 13.12 -25.49
N CYS A 122 -20.10 13.36 -24.18
CA CYS A 122 -19.51 14.61 -23.68
C CYS A 122 -18.13 14.43 -23.04
N THR A 123 -17.56 13.23 -23.08
CA THR A 123 -16.22 12.87 -22.54
C THR A 123 -16.03 13.02 -21.03
N PHE A 124 -17.08 13.40 -20.29
CA PHE A 124 -17.01 13.52 -18.84
C PHE A 124 -16.77 12.16 -18.17
N GLU A 125 -15.91 12.14 -17.16
CA GLU A 125 -15.60 10.96 -16.36
C GLU A 125 -16.59 10.81 -15.20
N ASN A 126 -17.41 9.77 -15.25
CA ASN A 126 -18.45 9.47 -14.26
C ASN A 126 -17.99 8.37 -13.30
N ASN A 127 -18.61 8.29 -12.13
CA ASN A 127 -18.43 7.19 -11.18
C ASN A 127 -19.50 6.11 -11.42
N GLU A 128 -19.14 4.83 -11.32
CA GLU A 128 -20.00 3.64 -11.56
C GLU A 128 -21.36 3.66 -10.84
N GLN A 129 -21.47 4.44 -9.77
CA GLN A 129 -22.72 4.61 -9.04
C GLN A 129 -23.82 5.32 -9.84
N ARG A 130 -23.49 6.01 -10.95
CA ARG A 130 -24.47 6.70 -11.80
C ARG A 130 -24.72 5.97 -13.13
N PRO A 131 -25.98 5.59 -13.45
CA PRO A 131 -26.34 5.01 -14.74
C PRO A 131 -26.31 6.05 -15.89
N ASP A 132 -26.47 7.34 -15.55
CA ASP A 132 -26.50 8.45 -16.50
C ASP A 132 -25.34 9.42 -16.26
N CYS A 133 -24.88 10.06 -17.34
CA CYS A 133 -23.80 11.02 -17.26
C CYS A 133 -24.20 12.25 -16.44
N ALA A 134 -23.35 12.65 -15.48
CA ALA A 134 -23.62 13.80 -14.61
C ALA A 134 -23.68 15.15 -15.35
N MET A 135 -23.04 15.26 -16.52
CA MET A 135 -22.99 16.50 -17.31
C MET A 135 -24.10 16.60 -18.36
N CYS A 136 -24.36 15.52 -19.10
CA CYS A 136 -25.33 15.55 -20.21
C CYS A 136 -26.62 14.75 -19.96
N GLY A 137 -26.69 13.96 -18.88
CA GLY A 137 -27.85 13.15 -18.55
C GLY A 137 -28.09 11.94 -19.46
N LEU A 138 -27.14 11.59 -20.35
CA LEU A 138 -27.26 10.44 -21.23
C LEU A 138 -26.77 9.14 -20.57
N PRO A 139 -27.39 7.99 -20.86
CA PRO A 139 -26.96 6.69 -20.36
C PRO A 139 -25.53 6.32 -20.76
N ALA A 140 -24.87 5.47 -19.98
CA ALA A 140 -23.49 5.04 -20.26
C ALA A 140 -23.27 4.36 -21.64
N ASN A 141 -24.32 3.76 -22.19
CA ASN A 141 -24.27 3.02 -23.46
C ASN A 141 -24.96 3.75 -24.63
N ALA A 142 -25.36 5.01 -24.46
CA ALA A 142 -25.98 5.81 -25.51
C ALA A 142 -24.98 6.40 -26.50
#